data_AF-R9IFZ9-F1
#
_entry.id   AF-R9IFZ9-F1
#
_cell.length_a   1.000
_cell.length_b   1.000
_cell.length_c   1.000
_cell.angle_alpha   90.00
_cell.angle_beta   90.00
_cell.angle_gamma   90.00
#
_symmetry.space_group_name_H-M   'P 1'
#
loop_
_entity.id
_entity.type
_entity.pdbx_description
1 polymer ?
#
loop_
_entity_poly.entity_id
_entity_poly.type
_entity_poly.pdbx_seq_one_letter_code
_entity_poly.pdbx_strand_id
1 'polypeptide(L)'
;MAEITFYAAECMEFPEQMGELHENLTLPEAVDVYMWICRRNRSYGPGIGFVLQDGNIPDYSGTKWPLYQGRGIAQDMIDLIPAYRDHPLVKQAVEDMKPHLEKLEGERKEERGMERSGGLGR
;
A
#
# COMPACT_ATOMS: atom_id res chain seq x y z
N MET A 1 3.29 -24.07 3.91
CA MET A 1 3.45 -23.29 2.67
C MET A 1 3.23 -21.85 3.07
N ALA A 2 4.11 -20.96 2.64
CA ALA A 2 3.97 -19.53 2.89
C ALA A 2 3.36 -18.89 1.65
N GLU A 3 2.31 -18.11 1.81
CA GLU A 3 1.66 -17.36 0.73
C GLU A 3 1.56 -15.89 1.15
N ILE A 4 1.88 -14.97 0.24
CA ILE A 4 1.70 -13.54 0.46
C ILE A 4 0.71 -13.00 -0.56
N THR A 5 -0.28 -12.26 -0.08
CA THR A 5 -1.25 -11.56 -0.92
C THR A 5 -1.23 -10.08 -0.58
N PHE A 6 -1.67 -9.24 -1.51
CA PHE A 6 -1.67 -7.80 -1.32
C PHE A 6 -3.10 -7.26 -1.26
N TYR A 7 -3.25 -6.10 -0.64
CA TYR A 7 -4.50 -5.38 -0.62
C TYR A 7 -4.25 -3.89 -0.76
N ALA A 8 -5.21 -3.19 -1.36
CA ALA A 8 -5.21 -1.73 -1.47
C ALA A 8 -6.47 -1.19 -0.80
N ALA A 9 -6.31 -0.14 -0.01
CA ALA A 9 -7.40 0.46 0.74
C ALA A 9 -7.41 1.99 0.61
N GLU A 10 -8.61 2.58 0.63
CA GLU A 10 -8.79 4.03 0.69
C GLU A 10 -8.36 4.62 2.05
N CYS A 11 -8.48 3.82 3.11
CA CYS A 11 -8.03 4.15 4.45
C CYS A 11 -7.30 2.95 5.06
N MET A 12 -5.98 3.09 5.26
CA MET A 12 -5.17 2.03 5.88
C MET A 12 -5.44 1.85 7.38
N GLU A 13 -6.03 2.85 8.02
CA GLU A 13 -6.38 2.82 9.46
C GLU A 13 -7.66 2.03 9.72
N PHE A 14 -8.65 2.17 8.82
CA PHE A 14 -9.93 1.46 8.88
C PHE A 14 -10.32 0.91 7.51
N PRO A 15 -9.55 -0.06 6.97
CA PRO A 15 -9.75 -0.56 5.61
C PRO A 15 -11.15 -1.14 5.40
N GLU A 16 -11.75 -1.73 6.44
CA GLU A 16 -13.05 -2.39 6.36
C GLU A 16 -14.24 -1.45 6.65
N GLN A 17 -13.99 -0.28 7.24
CA GLN A 17 -15.06 0.64 7.66
C GLN A 17 -15.08 1.95 6.87
N MET A 18 -13.98 2.32 6.21
CA MET A 18 -13.83 3.60 5.50
C MET A 18 -13.34 3.39 4.07
N GLY A 19 -14.28 3.50 3.13
CA GLY A 19 -14.00 3.58 1.70
C GLY A 19 -13.99 2.24 0.99
N GLU A 20 -13.13 2.11 -0.02
CA GLU A 20 -12.96 0.88 -0.80
C GLU A 20 -11.74 0.08 -0.31
N LEU A 21 -11.92 -1.24 -0.23
CA LEU A 21 -10.89 -2.23 0.10
C LEU A 21 -10.91 -3.32 -0.97
N HIS A 22 -9.75 -3.55 -1.56
CA HIS A 22 -9.55 -4.62 -2.54
C HIS A 22 -8.48 -5.58 -2.01
N GLU A 23 -8.83 -6.84 -1.83
CA GLU A 23 -8.01 -7.89 -1.22
C GLU A 23 -7.64 -8.97 -2.23
N ASN A 24 -6.69 -9.84 -1.86
CA ASN A 24 -6.24 -10.97 -2.70
C ASN A 24 -5.64 -10.54 -4.05
N LEU A 25 -4.99 -9.38 -4.06
CA LEU A 25 -4.35 -8.82 -5.25
C LEU A 25 -2.88 -9.24 -5.34
N THR A 26 -2.33 -9.19 -6.55
CA THR A 26 -0.88 -9.13 -6.75
C THR A 26 -0.35 -7.72 -6.47
N LEU A 27 0.95 -7.58 -6.21
CA LEU A 27 1.57 -6.27 -5.99
C LEU A 27 1.26 -5.24 -7.10
N PRO A 28 1.43 -5.54 -8.41
CA PRO A 28 1.11 -4.57 -9.46
C PRO A 28 -0.37 -4.21 -9.51
N GLU A 29 -1.28 -5.15 -9.22
CA GLU A 29 -2.71 -4.86 -9.14
C GLU A 29 -3.03 -3.94 -7.95
N ALA A 30 -2.43 -4.19 -6.78
CA ALA A 30 -2.61 -3.33 -5.62
C ALA A 30 -2.09 -1.91 -5.88
N VAL A 31 -1.00 -1.76 -6.64
CA VAL A 31 -0.50 -0.47 -7.09
C VAL A 31 -1.49 0.24 -8.02
N ASP A 32 -2.08 -0.48 -8.98
CA ASP A 32 -3.07 0.08 -9.91
C ASP A 32 -4.34 0.53 -9.18
N VAL A 33 -4.85 -0.30 -8.27
CA VAL A 33 -5.99 0.04 -7.40
C VAL A 33 -5.66 1.24 -6.53
N TYR A 34 -4.48 1.29 -5.91
CA TYR A 34 -4.04 2.46 -5.14
C TYR A 34 -4.05 3.72 -6.00
N MET A 35 -3.52 3.68 -7.23
CA MET A 35 -3.54 4.82 -8.15
C MET A 35 -4.98 5.24 -8.49
N TRP A 36 -5.86 4.28 -8.71
CA TRP A 36 -7.28 4.54 -8.98
C TRP A 36 -7.99 5.19 -7.78
N ILE A 37 -7.71 4.72 -6.55
CA ILE A 37 -8.20 5.30 -5.30
C ILE A 37 -7.64 6.73 -5.10
N CYS A 38 -6.36 6.96 -5.40
CA CYS A 38 -5.75 8.29 -5.34
C CYS A 38 -6.37 9.27 -6.33
N ARG A 39 -6.66 8.82 -7.56
CA ARG A 39 -7.35 9.66 -8.57
C ARG A 39 -8.78 10.01 -8.17
N ARG A 40 -9.39 9.26 -7.24
CA ARG A 40 -10.70 9.61 -6.67
C ARG A 40 -10.50 10.64 -5.56
N ASN A 41 -11.22 11.76 -5.67
CA ASN A 41 -11.14 12.94 -4.80
C ASN A 41 -11.58 12.72 -3.32
N ARG A 42 -11.59 11.49 -2.79
CA ARG A 42 -11.99 11.12 -1.42
C ARG A 42 -11.00 10.17 -0.74
N SER A 43 -9.70 10.33 -0.95
CA SER A 43 -8.71 9.45 -0.32
C SER A 43 -8.47 9.86 1.15
N TYR A 44 -8.84 9.01 2.12
CA TYR A 44 -8.68 9.23 3.57
C TYR A 44 -7.38 8.62 4.13
N GLY A 45 -6.30 8.70 3.36
CA GLY A 45 -5.03 8.02 3.67
C GLY A 45 -4.92 6.66 2.98
N PRO A 46 -4.91 6.64 1.64
CA PRO A 46 -4.81 5.40 0.89
C PRO A 46 -3.43 4.76 1.06
N GLY A 47 -3.39 3.45 0.92
CA GLY A 47 -2.14 2.70 0.98
C GLY A 47 -2.31 1.27 0.49
N ILE A 48 -1.19 0.57 0.51
CA ILE A 48 -1.09 -0.83 0.10
C ILE A 48 -0.60 -1.60 1.31
N GLY A 49 -1.22 -2.74 1.57
CA GLY A 49 -0.76 -3.69 2.57
C GLY A 49 -0.57 -5.08 2.00
N PHE A 50 -0.06 -5.96 2.84
CA PHE A 50 0.11 -7.37 2.54
C PHE A 50 -0.53 -8.23 3.63
N VAL A 51 -0.89 -9.44 3.26
CA VAL A 51 -1.36 -10.50 4.16
C VAL A 51 -0.44 -11.68 3.93
N LEU A 52 0.34 -12.02 4.97
CA LEU A 52 1.21 -13.18 4.95
C LEU A 52 0.47 -14.35 5.60
N GLN A 53 0.26 -15.43 4.86
CA GLN A 53 -0.20 -16.70 5.39
C GLN A 53 0.99 -17.64 5.53
N ASP A 54 1.44 -17.87 6.75
CA ASP A 54 2.52 -18.80 7.01
C ASP A 54 2.28 -19.60 8.29
N GLY A 55 2.54 -20.91 8.21
CA GLY A 55 2.30 -21.84 9.33
C GLY A 55 3.35 -21.77 10.43
N ASN A 56 4.49 -21.11 10.18
CA ASN A 56 5.57 -20.93 11.14
C ASN A 56 5.37 -19.69 12.03
N ILE A 57 4.47 -18.77 11.65
CA ILE A 57 4.15 -17.54 12.39
C ILE A 57 2.63 -17.38 12.61
N PRO A 58 1.98 -18.35 13.28
CA PRO A 58 0.52 -18.42 13.39
C PRO A 58 -0.11 -17.15 13.98
N ASP A 59 0.56 -16.46 14.92
CA ASP A 59 0.10 -15.21 15.52
C ASP A 59 -0.02 -14.03 14.54
N TYR A 60 0.72 -14.09 13.43
CA TYR A 60 0.81 -13.04 12.42
C TYR A 60 0.31 -13.51 11.05
N SER A 61 -0.10 -14.77 10.96
CA SER A 61 -0.60 -15.41 9.75
C SER A 61 -2.02 -14.93 9.45
N GLY A 62 -2.29 -14.52 8.21
CA GLY A 62 -3.59 -13.98 7.81
C GLY A 62 -3.89 -12.58 8.34
N THR A 63 -2.89 -11.89 8.90
CA THR A 63 -3.05 -10.51 9.40
C THR A 63 -2.69 -9.51 8.32
N LYS A 64 -3.53 -8.46 8.17
CA LYS A 64 -3.31 -7.33 7.27
C LYS A 64 -2.24 -6.41 7.85
N TRP A 65 -1.15 -6.21 7.13
CA TRP A 65 -0.05 -5.34 7.54
C TRP A 65 0.28 -4.30 6.46
N PRO A 66 0.57 -3.03 6.82
CA PRO A 66 0.92 -2.01 5.84
C PRO A 66 2.26 -2.30 5.17
N LEU A 67 2.28 -2.22 3.83
CA LEU A 67 3.49 -2.27 3.00
C LEU A 67 3.91 -0.85 2.58
N TYR A 68 2.93 -0.03 2.21
CA TYR A 68 3.12 1.32 1.71
C TYR A 68 2.01 2.23 2.21
N GLN A 69 2.39 3.27 2.95
CA GLN A 69 1.49 4.26 3.52
C GLN A 69 2.24 5.58 3.68
N GLY A 70 1.53 6.72 3.62
CA GLY A 70 2.12 7.99 4.04
C GLY A 70 3.29 8.46 3.15
N ARG A 71 3.31 8.05 1.87
CA ARG A 71 4.32 8.38 0.85
C ARG A 71 5.63 7.58 0.94
N GLY A 72 5.62 6.42 1.59
CA GLY A 72 6.78 5.55 1.65
C GLY A 72 6.43 4.12 1.98
N ILE A 73 7.41 3.23 1.81
CA ILE A 73 7.31 1.86 2.33
C ILE A 73 7.23 1.95 3.85
N ALA A 74 6.29 1.26 4.45
CA ALA A 74 6.11 1.14 5.90
C ALA A 74 7.17 0.19 6.51
N GLN A 75 8.44 0.37 6.12
CA GLN A 75 9.57 -0.48 6.50
C GLN A 75 9.74 -0.49 8.01
N ASP A 76 9.54 0.66 8.67
CA ASP A 76 9.60 0.80 10.12
C ASP A 76 8.57 -0.12 10.79
N MET A 77 7.32 -0.13 10.31
CA MET A 77 6.27 -1.02 10.83
C MET A 77 6.58 -2.50 10.58
N ILE A 78 7.18 -2.83 9.44
CA ILE A 78 7.61 -4.21 9.14
C ILE A 78 8.75 -4.63 10.09
N ASP A 79 9.69 -3.73 10.40
CA ASP A 79 10.83 -4.02 11.28
C ASP A 79 10.40 -4.26 12.74
N LEU A 80 9.28 -3.66 13.17
CA LEU A 80 8.68 -3.91 14.49
C LEU A 80 8.33 -5.39 14.73
N ILE A 81 8.07 -6.15 13.66
CA ILE A 81 7.75 -7.57 13.74
C ILE A 81 8.92 -8.37 13.17
N PRO A 82 9.77 -8.99 14.02
CA PRO A 82 10.93 -9.76 13.57
C PRO A 82 10.55 -10.89 12.59
N ALA A 83 9.38 -11.49 12.79
CA ALA A 83 8.81 -12.49 11.92
C ALA A 83 8.62 -11.98 10.49
N TYR A 84 8.08 -10.77 10.30
CA TYR A 84 7.93 -10.15 8.98
C TYR A 84 9.25 -9.62 8.44
N ARG A 85 10.05 -8.97 9.28
CA ARG A 85 11.37 -8.46 8.90
C ARG A 85 12.25 -9.53 8.29
N ASP A 86 12.28 -10.74 8.87
CA ASP A 86 13.15 -11.80 8.39
C ASP A 86 12.53 -12.66 7.26
N HIS A 87 11.21 -12.58 7.07
CA HIS A 87 10.50 -13.43 6.13
C HIS A 87 10.91 -13.16 4.67
N PRO A 88 11.29 -14.19 3.89
CA PRO A 88 11.74 -14.01 2.51
C PRO A 88 10.67 -13.37 1.62
N LEU A 89 9.40 -13.75 1.78
CA LEU A 89 8.29 -13.16 1.00
C LEU A 89 8.08 -11.67 1.30
N VAL A 90 8.26 -11.24 2.55
CA VAL A 90 8.08 -9.83 2.93
C VAL A 90 9.25 -9.00 2.43
N LYS A 91 10.49 -9.51 2.55
CA LYS A 91 11.67 -8.89 1.95
C LYS A 91 11.48 -8.71 0.45
N GLN A 92 11.02 -9.77 -0.24
CA GLN A 92 10.73 -9.73 -1.67
C GLN A 92 9.65 -8.69 -1.99
N ALA A 93 8.54 -8.66 -1.26
CA ALA A 93 7.49 -7.66 -1.44
C ALA A 93 7.98 -6.21 -1.30
N VAL A 94 8.85 -5.94 -0.33
CA VAL A 94 9.48 -4.62 -0.16
C VAL A 94 10.38 -4.30 -1.36
N GLU A 95 11.20 -5.26 -1.81
CA GLU A 95 12.08 -5.09 -2.97
C GLU A 95 11.28 -4.82 -4.25
N ASP A 96 10.23 -5.59 -4.50
CA ASP A 96 9.34 -5.42 -5.64
C ASP A 96 8.57 -4.09 -5.58
N MET A 97 8.31 -3.55 -4.38
CA MET A 97 7.64 -2.25 -4.24
C MET A 97 8.55 -1.07 -4.60
N LYS A 98 9.87 -1.17 -4.40
CA LYS A 98 10.84 -0.08 -4.70
C LYS A 98 10.69 0.51 -6.12
N PRO A 99 10.67 -0.27 -7.22
CA PRO A 99 10.50 0.29 -8.57
C PRO A 99 9.13 0.98 -8.78
N HIS A 100 8.10 0.58 -8.04
CA HIS A 100 6.78 1.22 -8.10
C HIS A 100 6.77 2.58 -7.40
N LEU A 101 7.64 2.82 -6.41
CA LEU A 101 7.72 4.10 -5.70
C LEU A 101 8.02 5.28 -6.63
N GLU A 102 8.96 5.10 -7.56
CA GLU A 102 9.34 6.16 -8.51
C GLU A 102 8.16 6.52 -9.42
N LYS A 103 7.39 5.51 -9.87
CA LYS A 103 6.16 5.70 -10.65
C LYS A 103 5.09 6.45 -9.83
N LEU A 104 4.89 6.05 -8.58
CA LEU A 104 3.91 6.65 -7.67
C LEU A 104 4.24 8.10 -7.29
N GLU A 105 5.52 8.41 -7.10
CA GLU A 105 6.00 9.78 -6.84
C GLU A 105 5.92 10.68 -8.08
N GLY A 106 6.13 10.10 -9.28
CA GLY A 106 6.05 10.78 -10.57
C GLY A 106 4.65 11.29 -10.92
N GLU A 107 3.63 10.42 -10.88
CA GLU A 107 2.24 10.81 -11.23
C GLU A 107 1.66 11.85 -10.25
N ARG A 108 2.06 11.82 -8.97
CA ARG A 108 1.60 12.80 -7.97
C ARG A 108 2.15 14.22 -8.22
N LYS A 109 3.35 14.36 -8.82
CA LYS A 109 3.89 15.70 -9.16
C LYS A 109 3.09 16.37 -10.27
N GLU A 110 2.55 15.57 -11.19
CA GLU A 110 1.71 16.07 -12.27
C GLU A 110 0.34 16.57 -11.74
N GLU A 111 -0.27 15.83 -10.81
CA GLU A 111 -1.53 16.22 -10.16
C GLU A 111 -1.40 17.56 -9.39
N ARG A 112 -0.34 17.71 -8.57
CA ARG A 112 -0.05 18.96 -7.85
C ARG A 112 0.29 20.15 -8.75
N GLY A 113 0.81 19.89 -9.94
CA GLY A 113 1.06 20.92 -10.95
C GLY A 113 -0.22 21.52 -11.52
N MET A 114 -1.28 20.71 -11.58
CA MET A 114 -2.58 21.12 -12.12
C MET A 114 -3.44 21.87 -11.09
N GLU A 115 -3.33 21.54 -9.81
CA GLU A 115 -4.04 22.25 -8.71
C GLU A 115 -3.62 23.72 -8.54
N ARG A 116 -2.39 24.09 -8.93
CA ARG A 116 -1.91 25.49 -8.87
C ARG A 116 -2.37 26.37 -10.04
N SER A 117 -3.00 25.79 -11.07
CA SER A 117 -3.42 26.53 -12.27
C SER A 117 -4.91 26.87 -12.31
N GLY A 118 -5.72 26.36 -11.36
CA GLY A 118 -7.16 26.61 -11.27
C GLY A 118 -7.56 27.81 -10.41
N GLY A 119 -6.60 28.54 -9.83
CA GLY A 119 -6.84 29.68 -8.95
C GLY A 119 -6.69 31.04 -9.64
N LEU A 120 -7.30 31.24 -10.81
CA LEU A 120 -7.47 32.61 -11.35
C LEU A 120 -8.74 32.71 -12.19
N GLY A 121 -9.81 33.23 -11.58
CA GLY A 121 -11.08 33.44 -12.26
C GLY A 121 -12.05 34.27 -11.44
N ARG A 122 -11.70 35.55 -11.27
CA ARG A 122 -12.56 36.75 -11.06
C ARG A 122 -13.84 36.62 -10.23
#